data_AF-A0A8B6GD40-F1
#
_entry.id   AF-A0A8B6GD40-F1
#
_cell.length_a   1.000
_cell.length_b   1.000
_cell.length_c   1.000
_cell.angle_alpha   90.00
_cell.angle_beta   90.00
_cell.angle_gamma   90.00
#
_symmetry.space_group_name_H-M   'P 1'
#
loop_
_entity.id
_entity.type
_entity.pdbx_description
1 polymer ?
#
loop_
_entity_poly.entity_id
_entity_poly.type
_entity_poly.pdbx_seq_one_letter_code
_entity_poly.pdbx_strand_id
1 'polypeptide(L)'
;MEAKKDKILSKRGDSYKLVLTKEYKHKASIYVFNYKISLKDEKQETFTNAFDHMVDYSIKDYPNGRIKIVPIHEIIITKHKSWPIRTYNTVKKLFMDQMERLLNSAEELNLEEVIFEVTVIPNRKGKGKALKILDVTNKRSIIQIKNDDTICLSRAIVTSLASNKLLKDFTDSQLKHINEGRPLQKRVAEDLHEQSGVEIKEEGNNLDDLKAFENYLNIRIIVFTSNSTEYILYNGNEEYNEQIYLYYHDEHFDTITNITGFLAKRRFCKVCLIGYTEQHTCKDKHSNNYQKTTYL
;
A
#
# COMPACT_ATOMS: atom_id res chain seq x y z
N MET A 1 35.56 16.17 16.04
CA MET A 1 34.69 15.48 15.07
C MET A 1 35.60 14.53 14.30
N GLU A 2 35.74 13.27 14.73
CA GLU A 2 36.66 12.32 14.08
C GLU A 2 36.18 12.01 12.65
N ALA A 3 37.07 12.18 11.67
CA ALA A 3 36.84 11.74 10.31
C ALA A 3 36.75 10.21 10.31
N LYS A 4 35.53 9.66 10.21
CA LYS A 4 35.33 8.24 9.94
C LYS A 4 36.03 7.92 8.62
N LYS A 5 36.98 6.98 8.65
CA LYS A 5 37.69 6.50 7.45
C LYS A 5 36.71 5.94 6.42
N ASP A 6 37.00 6.18 5.15
CA ASP A 6 36.27 5.58 4.01
C ASP A 6 36.19 4.06 4.14
N LYS A 7 35.00 3.51 3.86
CA LYS A 7 34.76 2.07 3.92
C LYS A 7 34.60 1.50 2.52
N ILE A 8 35.54 0.64 2.12
CA ILE A 8 35.48 -0.10 0.85
C ILE A 8 34.47 -1.25 1.03
N LEU A 9 33.49 -1.33 0.12
CA LEU A 9 32.41 -2.31 0.16
C LEU A 9 32.54 -3.41 -0.93
N SER A 10 33.12 -3.08 -2.08
CA SER A 10 33.43 -4.04 -3.15
C SER A 10 34.54 -5.02 -2.74
N LYS A 11 34.50 -6.24 -3.26
CA LYS A 11 35.55 -7.26 -3.06
C LYS A 11 36.73 -7.03 -4.01
N ARG A 12 37.89 -7.60 -3.64
CA ARG A 12 39.07 -7.61 -4.50
C ARG A 12 38.79 -8.50 -5.71
N GLY A 13 38.66 -7.89 -6.89
CA GLY A 13 38.40 -8.59 -8.15
C GLY A 13 37.14 -8.12 -8.88
N ASP A 14 36.22 -7.45 -8.17
CA ASP A 14 34.98 -6.92 -8.77
C ASP A 14 35.29 -5.96 -9.93
N SER A 15 34.40 -5.88 -10.93
CA SER A 15 34.50 -4.96 -12.07
C SER A 15 34.27 -3.48 -11.69
N TYR A 16 34.02 -3.20 -10.41
CA TYR A 16 33.87 -1.86 -9.87
C TYR A 16 34.48 -1.76 -8.47
N LYS A 17 34.76 -0.54 -8.04
CA LYS A 17 35.15 -0.18 -6.68
C LYS A 17 34.04 0.65 -6.06
N LEU A 18 33.43 0.13 -4.98
CA LEU A 18 32.37 0.83 -4.22
C LEU A 18 32.93 1.29 -2.88
N VAL A 19 32.90 2.60 -2.64
CA VAL A 19 33.40 3.21 -1.41
C VAL A 19 32.29 4.01 -0.75
N LEU A 20 31.97 3.69 0.51
CA LEU A 20 31.15 4.52 1.37
C LEU A 20 32.04 5.60 2.01
N THR A 21 31.84 6.84 1.59
CA THR A 21 32.65 8.00 2.02
C THR A 21 32.02 8.72 3.21
N LYS A 22 30.69 8.65 3.33
CA LYS A 22 29.97 9.27 4.45
C LYS A 22 28.72 8.48 4.78
N GLU A 23 28.49 8.27 6.07
CA GLU A 23 27.24 7.71 6.59
C GLU A 23 26.83 8.51 7.82
N TYR A 24 25.64 9.10 7.78
CA TYR A 24 25.14 9.89 8.90
C TYR A 24 23.62 9.89 8.97
N LYS A 25 23.14 10.20 10.17
CA LYS A 25 21.73 10.37 10.47
C LYS A 25 21.40 11.87 10.47
N HIS A 26 20.63 12.35 9.50
CA HIS A 26 20.33 13.78 9.35
C HIS A 26 19.22 14.26 10.30
N LYS A 27 18.19 13.43 10.55
CA LYS A 27 17.09 13.64 11.53
C LYS A 27 16.73 12.32 12.20
N ALA A 28 15.84 12.31 13.21
CA ALA A 28 15.53 11.17 14.08
C ALA A 28 15.26 9.82 13.38
N SER A 29 14.96 9.80 12.08
CA SER A 29 14.86 8.56 11.29
C SER A 29 15.38 8.68 9.85
N ILE A 30 16.10 9.73 9.43
CA ILE A 30 16.58 9.83 8.04
C ILE A 30 18.07 9.51 8.01
N TYR A 31 18.44 8.55 7.17
CA TYR A 31 19.82 8.08 6.99
C TYR A 31 20.30 8.53 5.62
N VAL A 32 21.51 9.07 5.56
CA VAL A 32 22.14 9.54 4.33
C VAL A 32 23.48 8.86 4.18
N PHE A 33 23.70 8.30 3.00
CA PHE A 33 24.90 7.59 2.61
C PHE A 33 25.47 8.24 1.36
N ASN A 34 26.77 8.54 1.38
CA ASN A 34 27.49 9.02 0.21
C ASN A 34 28.41 7.92 -0.28
N TYR A 35 28.21 7.53 -1.54
CA TYR A 35 29.00 6.54 -2.21
C TYR A 35 29.82 7.16 -3.31
N LYS A 36 31.01 6.62 -3.50
CA LYS A 36 31.84 6.82 -4.68
C LYS A 36 31.96 5.47 -5.36
N ILE A 37 31.47 5.39 -6.60
CA ILE A 37 31.59 4.22 -7.46
C ILE A 37 32.63 4.54 -8.51
N SER A 38 33.64 3.68 -8.62
CA SER A 38 34.59 3.73 -9.72
C SER A 38 34.44 2.47 -10.56
N LEU A 39 34.08 2.60 -11.83
CA LEU A 39 33.92 1.46 -12.73
C LEU A 39 35.28 1.09 -13.36
N LYS A 40 35.55 -0.20 -13.56
CA LYS A 40 36.74 -0.66 -14.29
C LYS A 40 36.48 -0.85 -15.78
N ASP A 41 35.20 -0.92 -16.16
CA ASP A 41 34.72 -0.96 -17.54
C ASP A 41 33.35 -0.26 -17.61
N GLU A 42 32.98 0.24 -18.78
CA GLU A 42 31.74 0.98 -19.00
C GLU A 42 30.55 0.07 -19.35
N LYS A 43 30.63 -1.23 -18.99
CA LYS A 43 29.52 -2.15 -19.29
C LYS A 43 28.32 -1.80 -18.41
N GLN A 44 27.14 -1.75 -19.02
CA GLN A 44 25.87 -1.53 -18.33
C GLN A 44 25.63 -2.54 -17.18
N GLU A 45 26.06 -3.79 -17.37
CA GLU A 45 25.99 -4.83 -16.34
C GLU A 45 26.88 -4.51 -15.13
N THR A 46 28.11 -4.06 -15.35
CA THR A 46 29.04 -3.65 -14.29
C THR A 46 28.45 -2.51 -13.46
N PHE A 47 27.89 -1.51 -14.13
CA PHE A 47 27.21 -0.41 -13.46
C PHE A 47 25.96 -0.86 -12.69
N THR A 48 25.15 -1.75 -13.26
CA THR A 48 23.96 -2.31 -12.62
C THR A 48 24.32 -3.06 -11.34
N ASN A 49 25.36 -3.89 -11.40
CA ASN A 49 25.85 -4.64 -10.24
C ASN A 49 26.40 -3.71 -9.14
N ALA A 50 27.11 -2.65 -9.53
CA ALA A 50 27.61 -1.66 -8.59
C ALA A 50 26.48 -0.89 -7.90
N PHE A 51 25.45 -0.52 -8.68
CA PHE A 51 24.27 0.17 -8.19
C PHE A 51 23.45 -0.69 -7.23
N ASP A 52 23.19 -1.95 -7.59
CA ASP A 52 22.45 -2.88 -6.74
C ASP A 52 23.19 -3.11 -5.42
N HIS A 53 24.51 -3.32 -5.46
CA HIS A 53 25.32 -3.47 -4.25
C HIS A 53 25.26 -2.23 -3.34
N MET A 54 25.34 -1.02 -3.94
CA MET A 54 25.18 0.24 -3.20
C MET A 54 23.83 0.31 -2.49
N VAL A 55 22.75 -0.01 -3.20
CA VAL A 55 21.40 0.09 -2.65
C VAL A 55 21.14 -0.99 -1.60
N ASP A 56 21.52 -2.23 -1.86
CA ASP A 56 21.40 -3.35 -0.93
C ASP A 56 22.09 -3.05 0.40
N TYR A 57 23.29 -2.45 0.34
CA TYR A 57 23.97 -1.99 1.55
C TYR A 57 23.18 -0.90 2.27
N SER A 58 22.65 0.09 1.52
CA SER A 58 21.91 1.24 2.07
C SER A 58 20.62 0.82 2.78
N ILE A 59 19.93 -0.21 2.25
CA ILE A 59 18.62 -0.65 2.74
C ILE A 59 18.66 -1.90 3.62
N LYS A 60 19.84 -2.50 3.86
CA LYS A 60 19.98 -3.77 4.63
C LYS A 60 19.19 -3.78 5.95
N ASP A 61 19.19 -2.67 6.67
CA ASP A 61 18.51 -2.52 7.97
C ASP A 61 17.06 -2.02 7.83
N TYR A 62 16.69 -1.58 6.63
CA TYR A 62 15.42 -0.94 6.29
C TYR A 62 14.88 -1.41 4.91
N PRO A 63 14.65 -2.72 4.70
CA PRO A 63 14.34 -3.28 3.37
C PRO A 63 13.03 -2.73 2.78
N ASN A 64 12.11 -2.29 3.65
CA ASN A 64 10.83 -1.70 3.25
C ASN A 64 10.84 -0.15 3.23
N GLY A 65 12.00 0.46 3.47
CA GLY A 65 12.15 1.91 3.48
C GLY A 65 11.89 2.54 2.12
N ARG A 66 11.58 3.84 2.12
CA ARG A 66 11.61 4.66 0.91
C ARG A 66 13.01 5.21 0.72
N ILE A 67 13.50 5.22 -0.51
CA ILE A 67 14.80 5.74 -0.85
C ILE A 67 14.68 6.88 -1.86
N LYS A 68 15.68 7.76 -1.84
CA LYS A 68 15.97 8.73 -2.90
C LYS A 68 17.43 8.58 -3.24
N ILE A 69 17.73 8.42 -4.51
CA ILE A 69 19.09 8.29 -5.02
C ILE A 69 19.33 9.51 -5.90
N VAL A 70 20.40 10.24 -5.61
CA VAL A 70 20.82 11.42 -6.38
C VAL A 70 22.25 11.17 -6.86
N PRO A 71 22.46 11.01 -8.17
CA PRO A 71 23.79 11.06 -8.75
C PRO A 71 24.31 12.51 -8.68
N ILE A 72 25.42 12.70 -7.98
CA ILE A 72 26.18 13.95 -7.93
C ILE A 72 27.23 13.87 -9.03
N HIS A 73 26.77 14.10 -10.27
CA HIS A 73 27.60 14.17 -11.46
C HIS A 73 27.13 15.35 -12.31
N GLU A 74 28.05 16.16 -12.82
CA GLU A 74 27.76 17.46 -13.45
C GLU A 74 26.72 17.38 -14.57
N ILE A 75 26.80 16.34 -15.41
CA ILE A 75 25.86 16.11 -16.53
C ILE A 75 24.53 15.52 -16.04
N ILE A 76 24.55 14.66 -15.02
CA ILE A 76 23.36 13.89 -14.59
C ILE A 76 22.48 14.75 -13.67
N ILE A 77 23.09 15.58 -12.82
CA ILE A 77 22.40 16.42 -11.85
C ILE A 77 21.74 17.64 -12.50
N THR A 78 22.33 18.20 -13.55
CA THR A 78 21.82 19.40 -14.26
C THR A 78 20.63 19.10 -15.15
N LYS A 79 20.53 17.87 -15.69
CA LYS A 79 19.47 17.50 -16.63
C LYS A 79 18.12 17.17 -15.97
N HIS A 80 18.02 16.96 -14.65
CA HIS A 80 16.74 16.54 -14.04
C HIS A 80 16.46 17.10 -12.63
N LYS A 81 15.30 17.75 -12.47
CA LYS A 81 14.82 18.40 -11.23
C LYS A 81 13.97 17.52 -10.29
N SER A 82 13.84 16.21 -10.53
CA SER A 82 12.88 15.38 -9.77
C SER A 82 13.39 13.96 -9.53
N TRP A 83 14.31 13.79 -8.58
CA TRP A 83 14.63 12.47 -8.03
C TRP A 83 13.60 12.12 -6.95
N PRO A 84 12.62 11.23 -7.22
CA PRO A 84 11.51 11.01 -6.31
C PRO A 84 11.93 10.13 -5.13
N ILE A 85 11.28 10.34 -3.98
CA ILE A 85 11.36 9.42 -2.84
C ILE A 85 10.31 8.32 -3.06
N ARG A 86 10.74 7.08 -3.32
CA ARG A 86 9.86 5.91 -3.59
C ARG A 86 10.44 4.63 -2.99
N THR A 87 9.80 3.48 -3.21
CA THR A 87 10.36 2.17 -2.84
C THR A 87 11.59 1.87 -3.70
N TYR A 88 12.47 0.99 -3.22
CA TYR A 88 13.67 0.57 -3.96
C TYR A 88 13.35 0.12 -5.39
N ASN A 89 12.43 -0.82 -5.57
CA ASN A 89 12.09 -1.35 -6.90
C ASN A 89 11.66 -0.24 -7.87
N THR A 90 10.84 0.71 -7.40
CA THR A 90 10.42 1.84 -8.24
C THR A 90 11.58 2.78 -8.54
N VAL A 91 12.44 3.10 -7.56
CA VAL A 91 13.61 3.96 -7.80
C VAL A 91 14.60 3.28 -8.74
N LYS A 92 14.86 1.98 -8.57
CA LYS A 92 15.71 1.19 -9.47
C LYS A 92 15.20 1.23 -10.89
N LYS A 93 13.91 0.95 -11.10
CA LYS A 93 13.29 1.02 -12.44
C LYS A 93 13.46 2.41 -13.06
N LEU A 94 13.04 3.46 -12.35
CA LEU A 94 13.13 4.83 -12.85
C LEU A 94 14.57 5.26 -13.14
N PHE A 95 15.51 4.86 -12.29
CA PHE A 95 16.92 5.18 -12.45
C PHE A 95 17.52 4.43 -13.63
N MET A 96 17.24 3.14 -13.80
CA MET A 96 17.74 2.36 -14.94
C MET A 96 17.15 2.84 -16.27
N ASP A 97 15.83 3.09 -16.32
CA ASP A 97 15.18 3.67 -17.51
C ASP A 97 15.80 5.01 -17.89
N GLN A 98 16.18 5.82 -16.88
CA GLN A 98 16.84 7.10 -17.09
C GLN A 98 18.29 6.94 -17.54
N MET A 99 19.04 6.00 -16.97
CA MET A 99 20.41 5.71 -17.38
C MET A 99 20.46 5.17 -18.81
N GLU A 100 19.52 4.31 -19.20
CA GLU A 100 19.40 3.83 -20.57
C GLU A 100 19.17 4.99 -21.55
N ARG A 101 18.26 5.92 -21.23
CA ARG A 101 18.06 7.14 -22.04
C ARG A 101 19.31 8.01 -22.11
N LEU A 102 20.04 8.15 -21.01
CA LEU A 102 21.26 8.96 -20.94
C LEU A 102 22.40 8.33 -21.75
N LEU A 103 22.63 7.02 -21.61
CA LEU A 103 23.60 6.27 -22.40
C LEU A 103 23.27 6.31 -23.90
N ASN A 104 21.99 6.29 -24.27
CA ASN A 104 21.55 6.36 -25.66
C ASN A 104 21.54 7.79 -26.26
N SER A 105 21.73 8.84 -25.45
CA SER A 105 21.61 10.24 -25.89
C SER A 105 22.86 11.10 -25.71
N ALA A 106 23.90 10.60 -25.07
CA ALA A 106 25.15 11.32 -24.86
C ALA A 106 26.31 10.53 -25.50
N GLU A 107 27.05 11.16 -26.41
CA GLU A 107 28.21 10.55 -27.07
C GLU A 107 29.37 10.27 -26.10
N GLU A 108 29.46 10.96 -24.95
CA GLU A 108 30.51 10.72 -23.94
C GLU A 108 29.97 10.96 -22.52
N LEU A 109 29.44 9.94 -21.87
CA LEU A 109 29.23 9.94 -20.41
C LEU A 109 30.42 9.25 -19.75
N ASN A 110 31.39 10.01 -19.28
CA ASN A 110 32.47 9.43 -18.47
C ASN A 110 31.88 8.99 -17.11
N LEU A 111 31.66 7.67 -16.96
CA LEU A 111 31.17 7.04 -15.73
C LEU A 111 32.32 6.41 -14.91
N GLU A 112 33.58 6.75 -15.19
CA GLU A 112 34.75 6.24 -14.46
C GLU A 112 34.63 6.50 -12.96
N GLU A 113 34.03 7.63 -12.58
CA GLU A 113 33.73 7.96 -11.19
C GLU A 113 32.41 8.69 -11.03
N VAL A 114 31.49 8.07 -10.29
CA VAL A 114 30.17 8.67 -9.98
C VAL A 114 29.97 8.68 -8.49
N ILE A 115 29.56 9.85 -7.98
CA ILE A 115 29.18 10.04 -6.59
C ILE A 115 27.67 9.91 -6.47
N PHE A 116 27.21 9.16 -5.48
CA PHE A 116 25.79 9.01 -5.18
C PHE A 116 25.50 9.46 -3.76
N GLU A 117 24.49 10.31 -3.60
CA GLU A 117 23.82 10.52 -2.32
C GLU A 117 22.56 9.63 -2.29
N VAL A 118 22.56 8.68 -1.37
CA VAL A 118 21.42 7.81 -1.10
C VAL A 118 20.80 8.25 0.22
N THR A 119 19.58 8.77 0.15
CA THR A 119 18.75 9.06 1.32
C THR A 119 17.81 7.89 1.56
N VAL A 120 17.94 7.23 2.70
CA VAL A 120 17.01 6.22 3.18
C VAL A 120 16.09 6.84 4.22
N ILE A 121 14.80 6.77 3.94
CA ILE A 121 13.71 7.09 4.85
C ILE A 121 13.08 5.75 5.24
N PRO A 122 13.51 5.14 6.36
CA PRO A 122 12.80 4.03 6.96
C PRO A 122 11.33 4.41 7.08
N ASN A 123 10.46 3.45 6.79
CA ASN A 123 9.08 3.58 7.23
C ASN A 123 9.13 3.82 8.73
N ARG A 124 8.44 4.88 9.19
CA ARG A 124 8.35 5.16 10.63
C ARG A 124 7.85 3.89 11.30
N LYS A 125 8.73 3.19 12.02
CA LYS A 125 8.32 2.27 13.07
C LYS A 125 7.78 3.18 14.17
N GLY A 126 6.51 3.56 14.05
CA GLY A 126 5.82 4.11 15.20
C GLY A 126 6.04 3.16 16.37
N LYS A 127 6.09 3.69 17.60
CA LYS A 127 5.76 2.89 18.78
C LYS A 127 4.29 2.45 18.78
N GLY A 128 3.51 2.82 17.77
CA GLY A 128 2.31 2.10 17.41
C GLY A 128 2.71 0.81 16.71
N LYS A 129 2.15 -0.33 17.15
CA LYS A 129 2.17 -1.60 16.42
C LYS A 129 2.05 -1.27 14.93
N ALA A 130 3.00 -1.72 14.11
CA ALA A 130 2.79 -1.75 12.68
C ALA A 130 1.39 -2.32 12.49
N LEU A 131 0.56 -1.69 11.68
CA LEU A 131 -0.63 -2.35 11.16
C LEU A 131 -0.13 -3.41 10.16
N LYS A 132 0.65 -4.38 10.64
CA LYS A 132 0.52 -5.72 10.11
C LYS A 132 -0.94 -6.01 10.36
N ILE A 133 -1.72 -6.00 9.29
CA ILE A 133 -2.83 -6.94 9.20
C ILE A 133 -2.12 -8.29 9.42
N LEU A 134 -2.04 -8.68 10.71
CA LEU A 134 -1.61 -10.00 11.12
C LEU A 134 -2.49 -10.93 10.31
N ASP A 135 -1.86 -11.79 9.54
CA ASP A 135 -2.44 -12.95 8.85
C ASP A 135 -3.98 -12.95 8.88
N VAL A 136 -4.57 -12.53 7.76
CA VAL A 136 -6.02 -12.33 7.57
C VAL A 136 -6.82 -13.51 8.15
N THR A 137 -6.25 -14.72 8.01
CA THR A 137 -6.82 -15.99 8.48
C THR A 137 -7.10 -16.03 9.99
N ASN A 138 -6.39 -15.22 10.79
CA ASN A 138 -6.49 -15.21 12.25
C ASN A 138 -7.21 -13.97 12.80
N LYS A 139 -7.65 -13.02 11.95
CA LYS A 139 -8.35 -11.81 12.41
C LYS A 139 -9.85 -12.04 12.51
N ARG A 140 -10.36 -12.09 13.76
CA ARG A 140 -11.81 -12.10 14.07
C ARG A 140 -12.60 -10.89 13.53
N SER A 141 -11.91 -9.82 13.11
CA SER A 141 -12.54 -8.64 12.52
C SER A 141 -12.81 -8.76 11.02
N ILE A 142 -12.48 -9.92 10.44
CA ILE A 142 -12.66 -10.25 9.03
C ILE A 142 -13.44 -11.56 8.97
N ILE A 143 -14.47 -11.62 8.12
CA ILE A 143 -15.04 -12.88 7.67
C ILE A 143 -14.43 -13.17 6.31
N GLN A 144 -13.68 -14.26 6.23
CA GLN A 144 -13.09 -14.71 4.98
C GLN A 144 -14.18 -15.33 4.11
N ILE A 145 -14.31 -14.83 2.88
CA ILE A 145 -15.20 -15.44 1.90
C ILE A 145 -14.52 -16.68 1.37
N LYS A 146 -15.17 -17.82 1.54
CA LYS A 146 -14.72 -19.11 1.00
C LYS A 146 -15.69 -19.52 -0.08
N ASN A 147 -15.25 -19.45 -1.32
CA ASN A 147 -16.03 -19.79 -2.49
C ASN A 147 -15.15 -20.37 -3.60
N ASP A 148 -15.78 -21.10 -4.51
CA ASP A 148 -15.22 -21.72 -5.70
C ASP A 148 -15.74 -21.06 -6.99
N ASP A 149 -16.62 -20.08 -6.87
CA ASP A 149 -17.16 -19.25 -7.95
C ASP A 149 -16.46 -17.88 -8.04
N THR A 150 -16.86 -17.07 -9.01
CA THR A 150 -16.20 -15.80 -9.36
C THR A 150 -16.84 -14.58 -8.67
N ILE A 151 -17.87 -14.81 -7.84
CA ILE A 151 -18.71 -13.77 -7.23
C ILE A 151 -18.28 -13.41 -5.80
N CYS A 152 -16.96 -13.45 -5.51
CA CYS A 152 -16.45 -13.14 -4.17
C CYS A 152 -16.81 -11.72 -3.72
N LEU A 153 -16.88 -10.75 -4.66
CA LEU A 153 -17.31 -9.37 -4.37
C LEU A 153 -18.73 -9.32 -3.80
N SER A 154 -19.73 -9.86 -4.52
CA SER A 154 -21.13 -9.82 -4.07
C SER A 154 -21.33 -10.66 -2.81
N ARG A 155 -20.64 -11.80 -2.67
CA ARG A 155 -20.60 -12.58 -1.42
C ARG A 155 -20.06 -11.78 -0.23
N ALA A 156 -19.01 -10.98 -0.44
CA ALA A 156 -18.46 -10.11 0.61
C ALA A 156 -19.44 -8.98 0.96
N ILE A 157 -20.11 -8.38 -0.03
CA ILE A 157 -21.13 -7.35 0.19
C ILE A 157 -22.28 -7.91 1.04
N VAL A 158 -22.91 -9.01 0.64
CA VAL A 158 -24.06 -9.56 1.37
C VAL A 158 -23.69 -10.04 2.78
N THR A 159 -22.46 -10.54 2.96
CA THR A 159 -21.93 -10.91 4.27
C THR A 159 -21.72 -9.68 5.16
N SER A 160 -21.24 -8.57 4.59
CA SER A 160 -21.11 -7.31 5.32
C SER A 160 -22.47 -6.73 5.71
N LEU A 161 -23.44 -6.75 4.80
CA LEU A 161 -24.82 -6.35 5.08
C LEU A 161 -25.42 -7.20 6.21
N ALA A 162 -25.25 -8.52 6.16
CA ALA A 162 -25.75 -9.44 7.18
C ALA A 162 -25.09 -9.20 8.55
N SER A 163 -23.76 -9.04 8.58
CA SER A 163 -22.99 -8.73 9.80
C SER A 163 -23.41 -7.40 10.44
N ASN A 164 -23.82 -6.42 9.65
CA ASN A 164 -24.32 -5.13 10.13
C ASN A 164 -25.84 -5.09 10.34
N LYS A 165 -26.55 -6.23 10.19
CA LYS A 165 -28.02 -6.34 10.29
C LYS A 165 -28.78 -5.39 9.35
N LEU A 166 -28.22 -5.15 8.17
CA LEU A 166 -28.82 -4.29 7.14
C LEU A 166 -29.80 -5.05 6.23
N LEU A 167 -29.74 -6.40 6.20
CA LEU A 167 -30.71 -7.26 5.51
C LEU A 167 -31.95 -7.50 6.38
N LYS A 168 -32.88 -6.54 6.38
CA LYS A 168 -34.02 -6.50 7.32
C LYS A 168 -35.03 -7.64 7.15
N ASP A 169 -35.13 -8.21 5.95
CA ASP A 169 -36.09 -9.28 5.65
C ASP A 169 -35.61 -10.68 6.07
N PHE A 170 -34.40 -10.77 6.65
CA PHE A 170 -33.80 -12.03 7.07
C PHE A 170 -33.84 -12.17 8.59
N THR A 171 -34.21 -13.36 9.07
CA THR A 171 -34.12 -13.73 10.49
C THR A 171 -32.67 -13.80 10.97
N ASP A 172 -32.42 -13.65 12.28
CA ASP A 172 -31.06 -13.77 12.86
C ASP A 172 -30.38 -15.12 12.48
N SER A 173 -31.17 -16.20 12.36
CA SER A 173 -30.66 -17.51 11.91
C SER A 173 -30.18 -17.49 10.46
N GLN A 174 -30.94 -16.84 9.58
CA GLN A 174 -30.55 -16.68 8.18
C GLN A 174 -29.35 -15.74 8.03
N LEU A 175 -29.29 -14.64 8.78
CA LEU A 175 -28.13 -13.75 8.82
C LEU A 175 -26.86 -14.51 9.25
N LYS A 176 -26.98 -15.38 10.26
CA LYS A 176 -25.90 -16.27 10.68
C LYS A 176 -25.48 -17.22 9.56
N HIS A 177 -26.42 -17.82 8.83
CA HIS A 177 -26.10 -18.68 7.69
C HIS A 177 -25.34 -17.95 6.58
N ILE A 178 -25.71 -16.68 6.31
CA ILE A 178 -24.97 -15.83 5.35
C ILE A 178 -23.54 -15.60 5.86
N ASN A 179 -23.38 -15.22 7.13
CA ASN A 179 -22.06 -14.98 7.73
C ASN A 179 -21.17 -16.23 7.81
N GLU A 180 -21.76 -17.42 7.91
CA GLU A 180 -21.04 -18.70 7.92
C GLU A 180 -20.69 -19.23 6.51
N GLY A 181 -21.06 -18.53 5.44
CA GLY A 181 -20.80 -18.96 4.07
C GLY A 181 -21.63 -20.16 3.62
N ARG A 182 -22.80 -20.41 4.25
CA ARG A 182 -23.71 -21.50 3.87
C ARG A 182 -24.34 -21.22 2.50
N PRO A 183 -25.03 -22.19 1.86
CA PRO A 183 -25.63 -21.99 0.54
C PRO A 183 -26.54 -20.76 0.40
N LEU A 184 -27.14 -20.29 1.50
CA LEU A 184 -27.91 -19.05 1.51
C LEU A 184 -27.06 -17.82 1.12
N GLN A 185 -25.79 -17.75 1.52
CA GLN A 185 -24.90 -16.65 1.13
C GLN A 185 -24.77 -16.56 -0.39
N LYS A 186 -24.58 -17.70 -1.07
CA LYS A 186 -24.48 -17.77 -2.53
C LYS A 186 -25.75 -17.26 -3.18
N ARG A 187 -26.91 -17.79 -2.77
CA ARG A 187 -28.20 -17.39 -3.32
C ARG A 187 -28.44 -15.89 -3.20
N VAL A 188 -28.21 -15.31 -2.02
CA VAL A 188 -28.42 -13.87 -1.81
C VAL A 188 -27.42 -13.02 -2.62
N ALA A 189 -26.20 -13.53 -2.86
CA ALA A 189 -25.24 -12.87 -3.74
C ALA A 189 -25.67 -12.93 -5.21
N GLU A 190 -26.21 -14.05 -5.68
CA GLU A 190 -26.78 -14.19 -7.02
C GLU A 190 -28.03 -13.30 -7.21
N ASP A 191 -28.92 -13.24 -6.20
CA ASP A 191 -30.07 -12.35 -6.19
C ASP A 191 -29.63 -10.88 -6.28
N LEU A 192 -28.53 -10.51 -5.61
CA LEU A 192 -27.96 -9.17 -5.70
C LEU A 192 -27.49 -8.83 -7.12
N HIS A 193 -26.88 -9.78 -7.83
CA HIS A 193 -26.53 -9.61 -9.25
C HIS A 193 -27.78 -9.35 -10.11
N GLU A 194 -28.79 -10.20 -9.98
CA GLU A 194 -30.04 -10.09 -10.74
C GLU A 194 -30.73 -8.74 -10.50
N GLN A 195 -30.86 -8.32 -9.24
CA GLN A 195 -31.59 -7.11 -8.89
C GLN A 195 -30.85 -5.81 -9.23
N SER A 196 -29.52 -5.83 -9.15
CA SER A 196 -28.68 -4.68 -9.51
C SER A 196 -28.42 -4.55 -11.01
N GLY A 197 -28.73 -5.59 -11.79
CA GLY A 197 -28.42 -5.67 -13.22
C GLY A 197 -26.92 -5.83 -13.51
N VAL A 198 -26.12 -6.27 -12.53
CA VAL A 198 -24.69 -6.51 -12.69
C VAL A 198 -24.47 -7.95 -13.13
N GLU A 199 -23.82 -8.13 -14.29
CA GLU A 199 -23.54 -9.46 -14.83
C GLU A 199 -22.51 -10.23 -13.98
N ILE A 200 -22.70 -11.55 -13.90
CA ILE A 200 -21.71 -12.47 -13.34
C ILE A 200 -20.67 -12.75 -14.41
N LYS A 201 -19.42 -12.37 -14.15
CA LYS A 201 -18.29 -12.51 -15.10
C LYS A 201 -17.39 -13.67 -14.73
N GLU A 202 -16.77 -14.31 -15.71
CA GLU A 202 -15.84 -15.43 -15.48
C GLU A 202 -14.55 -14.98 -14.78
N GLU A 203 -14.08 -13.77 -15.06
CA GLU A 203 -12.93 -13.14 -14.42
C GLU A 203 -13.25 -12.48 -13.05
N GLY A 204 -14.52 -12.53 -12.64
CA GLY A 204 -15.03 -11.84 -11.46
C GLY A 204 -15.33 -10.36 -11.69
N ASN A 205 -15.93 -9.73 -10.68
CA ASN A 205 -16.40 -8.34 -10.78
C ASN A 205 -15.33 -7.31 -10.42
N ASN A 206 -15.38 -6.17 -11.10
CA ASN A 206 -14.42 -5.08 -10.97
C ASN A 206 -14.98 -3.90 -10.16
N LEU A 207 -14.25 -2.78 -10.11
CA LEU A 207 -14.66 -1.58 -9.35
C LEU A 207 -15.89 -0.87 -9.94
N ASP A 208 -16.16 -1.00 -11.24
CA ASP A 208 -17.37 -0.42 -11.86
C ASP A 208 -18.61 -1.22 -11.45
N ASP A 209 -18.51 -2.54 -11.42
CA ASP A 209 -19.55 -3.43 -10.88
C ASP A 209 -19.82 -3.13 -9.40
N LEU A 210 -18.75 -2.88 -8.62
CA LEU A 210 -18.85 -2.48 -7.22
C LEU A 210 -19.67 -1.19 -7.07
N LYS A 211 -19.43 -0.20 -7.92
CA LYS A 211 -20.20 1.05 -7.93
C LYS A 211 -21.67 0.83 -8.31
N ALA A 212 -21.97 -0.11 -9.20
CA ALA A 212 -23.35 -0.47 -9.53
C ALA A 212 -24.07 -1.12 -8.34
N PHE A 213 -23.44 -2.06 -7.63
CA PHE A 213 -23.97 -2.61 -6.38
C PHE A 213 -24.19 -1.53 -5.33
N GLU A 214 -23.23 -0.61 -5.18
CA GLU A 214 -23.30 0.51 -4.25
C GLU A 214 -24.57 1.35 -4.46
N ASN A 215 -24.82 1.74 -5.72
CA ASN A 215 -25.97 2.55 -6.10
C ASN A 215 -27.30 1.80 -5.91
N TYR A 216 -27.34 0.53 -6.27
CA TYR A 216 -28.54 -0.30 -6.08
C TYR A 216 -28.92 -0.41 -4.59
N LEU A 217 -27.92 -0.61 -3.73
CA LEU A 217 -28.13 -0.81 -2.30
C LEU A 217 -28.32 0.51 -1.52
N ASN A 218 -27.94 1.65 -2.10
CA ASN A 218 -27.95 2.96 -1.44
C ASN A 218 -27.13 2.96 -0.13
N ILE A 219 -25.96 2.31 -0.17
CA ILE A 219 -24.99 2.21 0.94
C ILE A 219 -23.63 2.68 0.45
N ARG A 220 -22.77 3.22 1.29
CA ARG A 220 -21.38 3.51 0.93
C ARG A 220 -20.51 2.29 1.13
N ILE A 221 -19.79 1.85 0.10
CA ILE A 221 -18.83 0.76 0.17
C ILE A 221 -17.42 1.34 0.27
N ILE A 222 -16.64 0.86 1.24
CA ILE A 222 -15.22 1.24 1.38
C ILE A 222 -14.37 -0.02 1.32
N VAL A 223 -13.47 -0.08 0.35
CA VAL A 223 -12.58 -1.22 0.16
C VAL A 223 -11.19 -0.86 0.64
N PHE A 224 -10.71 -1.58 1.66
CA PHE A 224 -9.33 -1.50 2.13
C PHE A 224 -8.46 -2.49 1.38
N THR A 225 -7.19 -2.16 1.19
CA THR A 225 -6.19 -3.09 0.63
C THR A 225 -4.82 -2.88 1.27
N SER A 226 -4.04 -3.94 1.37
CA SER A 226 -2.61 -3.85 1.71
C SER A 226 -1.73 -3.46 0.52
N ASN A 227 -2.28 -3.50 -0.69
CA ASN A 227 -1.53 -3.39 -1.94
C ASN A 227 -1.34 -1.93 -2.39
N SER A 228 -1.98 -0.98 -1.72
CA SER A 228 -1.89 0.46 -2.01
C SER A 228 -1.24 1.23 -0.87
N THR A 229 -0.53 2.32 -1.19
CA THR A 229 0.06 3.21 -0.18
C THR A 229 -0.96 4.01 0.63
N GLU A 230 -2.18 4.12 0.09
CA GLU A 230 -3.31 4.85 0.69
C GLU A 230 -4.19 3.94 1.55
N TYR A 231 -3.96 2.62 1.52
CA TYR A 231 -4.73 1.57 2.21
C TYR A 231 -6.21 1.47 1.82
N ILE A 232 -6.72 2.38 1.00
CA ILE A 232 -8.07 2.39 0.45
C ILE A 232 -7.94 2.19 -1.06
N LEU A 233 -8.66 1.21 -1.59
CA LEU A 233 -8.76 0.91 -3.02
C LEU A 233 -9.97 1.60 -3.65
N TYR A 234 -11.07 1.69 -2.89
CA TYR A 234 -12.32 2.30 -3.33
C TYR A 234 -12.96 3.03 -2.16
N ASN A 235 -13.36 4.27 -2.41
CA ASN A 235 -14.07 5.12 -1.47
C ASN A 235 -15.41 5.51 -2.09
N GLY A 236 -16.45 4.80 -1.67
CA GLY A 236 -17.81 4.99 -2.16
C GLY A 236 -18.42 6.37 -1.96
N ASN A 237 -19.63 6.55 -2.47
CA ASN A 237 -20.38 7.79 -2.39
C ASN A 237 -20.58 8.24 -0.93
N GLU A 238 -20.14 9.46 -0.62
CA GLU A 238 -20.18 10.03 0.74
C GLU A 238 -21.58 10.46 1.18
N GLU A 239 -22.53 10.56 0.24
CA GLU A 239 -23.93 10.92 0.50
C GLU A 239 -24.73 9.79 1.15
N TYR A 240 -24.27 8.54 1.05
CA TYR A 240 -24.96 7.40 1.64
C TYR A 240 -24.66 7.29 3.13
N ASN A 241 -25.73 7.15 3.93
CA ASN A 241 -25.66 7.15 5.40
C ASN A 241 -25.06 5.86 5.98
N GLU A 242 -25.42 4.72 5.39
CA GLU A 242 -24.93 3.43 5.81
C GLU A 242 -23.59 3.13 5.15
N GLN A 243 -22.68 2.52 5.90
CA GLN A 243 -21.33 2.20 5.43
C GLN A 243 -20.98 0.76 5.69
N ILE A 244 -20.46 0.07 4.68
CA ILE A 244 -19.85 -1.25 4.81
C ILE A 244 -18.37 -1.21 4.42
N TYR A 245 -17.62 -2.15 4.99
CA TYR A 245 -16.18 -2.23 4.80
C TYR A 245 -15.79 -3.60 4.23
N LEU A 246 -15.02 -3.58 3.15
CA LEU A 246 -14.47 -4.78 2.51
C LEU A 246 -12.95 -4.74 2.55
N TYR A 247 -12.33 -5.91 2.42
CA TYR A 247 -10.89 -6.06 2.32
C TYR A 247 -10.53 -6.77 1.03
N TYR A 248 -9.69 -6.15 0.21
CA TYR A 248 -9.21 -6.71 -1.05
C TYR A 248 -7.73 -7.09 -0.96
N HIS A 249 -7.44 -8.36 -1.18
CA HIS A 249 -6.10 -8.93 -1.24
C HIS A 249 -6.09 -10.19 -2.11
N ASP A 250 -4.97 -10.48 -2.76
CA ASP A 250 -4.79 -11.70 -3.57
C ASP A 250 -5.93 -11.95 -4.57
N GLU A 251 -6.39 -10.89 -5.24
CA GLU A 251 -7.51 -10.90 -6.19
C GLU A 251 -8.85 -11.39 -5.59
N HIS A 252 -9.00 -11.27 -4.27
CA HIS A 252 -10.14 -11.77 -3.52
C HIS A 252 -10.73 -10.70 -2.59
N PHE A 253 -12.05 -10.76 -2.37
CA PHE A 253 -12.78 -9.88 -1.47
C PHE A 253 -13.23 -10.59 -0.20
N ASP A 254 -12.85 -10.02 0.93
CA ASP A 254 -13.27 -10.42 2.26
C ASP A 254 -14.11 -9.34 2.95
N THR A 255 -14.90 -9.74 3.95
CA THR A 255 -15.75 -8.80 4.71
C THR A 255 -15.03 -8.29 5.94
N ILE A 256 -14.96 -6.97 6.14
CA ILE A 256 -14.52 -6.39 7.41
C ILE A 256 -15.73 -6.17 8.32
N THR A 257 -15.87 -7.00 9.35
CA THR A 257 -16.98 -6.91 10.32
C THR A 257 -16.73 -5.91 11.44
N ASN A 258 -15.47 -5.59 11.70
CA ASN A 258 -15.09 -4.60 12.71
C ASN A 258 -13.89 -3.79 12.25
N ILE A 259 -14.15 -2.57 11.76
CA ILE A 259 -13.12 -1.69 11.20
C ILE A 259 -12.03 -1.30 12.22
N THR A 260 -12.39 -1.12 13.49
CA THR A 260 -11.40 -0.81 14.54
C THR A 260 -10.49 -1.99 14.85
N GLY A 261 -11.06 -3.21 14.89
CA GLY A 261 -10.31 -4.45 15.01
C GLY A 261 -9.42 -4.74 13.80
N PHE A 262 -9.94 -4.45 12.60
CA PHE A 262 -9.20 -4.57 11.34
C PHE A 262 -7.95 -3.67 11.36
N LEU A 263 -8.15 -2.38 11.65
CA LEU A 263 -7.09 -1.38 11.72
C LEU A 263 -6.26 -1.45 13.02
N ALA A 264 -6.56 -2.35 13.96
CA ALA A 264 -5.94 -2.40 15.29
C ALA A 264 -5.88 -1.02 16.00
N LYS A 265 -6.98 -0.27 15.95
CA LYS A 265 -7.17 1.04 16.58
C LYS A 265 -8.28 0.99 17.62
N ARG A 266 -8.30 1.97 18.52
CA ARG A 266 -9.39 2.09 19.52
C ARG A 266 -10.65 2.70 18.95
N ARG A 267 -10.49 3.62 18.00
CA ARG A 267 -11.59 4.39 17.39
C ARG A 267 -11.33 4.55 15.89
N PHE A 268 -12.39 4.83 15.15
CA PHE A 268 -12.36 5.04 13.72
C PHE A 268 -13.26 6.21 13.35
N CYS A 269 -12.77 7.09 12.48
CA CYS A 269 -13.55 8.18 11.93
C CYS A 269 -14.18 7.74 10.61
N LYS A 270 -15.51 7.67 10.55
CA LYS A 270 -16.28 7.29 9.36
C LYS A 270 -16.24 8.33 8.23
N VAL A 271 -15.82 9.56 8.56
CA VAL A 271 -15.70 10.66 7.59
C VAL A 271 -14.28 10.68 7.02
N CYS A 272 -13.26 10.84 7.88
CA CYS A 272 -11.87 10.92 7.44
C CYS A 272 -11.27 9.55 7.07
N LEU A 273 -11.99 8.45 7.33
CA LEU A 273 -11.55 7.07 7.09
C LEU A 273 -10.23 6.70 7.76
N ILE A 274 -9.95 7.29 8.93
CA ILE A 274 -8.74 7.01 9.71
C ILE A 274 -9.06 6.40 11.07
N GLY A 275 -8.25 5.42 11.46
CA GLY A 275 -8.28 4.86 12.80
C GLY A 275 -7.31 5.58 13.76
N TYR A 276 -7.75 5.84 14.98
CA TYR A 276 -7.02 6.61 15.98
C TYR A 276 -7.12 6.00 17.39
N THR A 277 -6.17 6.35 18.25
CA THR A 277 -6.08 5.80 19.63
C THR A 277 -6.50 6.83 20.68
N GLU A 278 -6.12 8.09 20.48
CA GLU A 278 -6.35 9.16 21.45
C GLU A 278 -7.37 10.15 20.90
N GLN A 279 -6.90 11.27 20.34
CA GLN A 279 -7.73 12.33 19.79
C GLN A 279 -7.62 12.36 18.27
N HIS A 280 -8.75 12.64 17.63
CA HIS A 280 -8.86 12.93 16.21
C HIS A 280 -9.74 14.16 16.05
N THR A 281 -9.22 15.17 15.38
CA THR A 281 -9.98 16.34 14.94
C THR A 281 -10.24 16.21 13.45
N CYS A 282 -11.50 16.05 13.07
CA CYS A 282 -11.90 16.16 11.67
C CYS A 282 -11.60 17.59 11.22
N LYS A 283 -10.94 17.75 10.06
CA LYS A 283 -10.73 19.09 9.48
C LYS A 283 -12.04 19.71 9.00
N ASP A 284 -13.01 18.86 8.66
CA ASP A 284 -14.38 19.25 8.36
C ASP A 284 -15.20 19.25 9.64
N LYS A 285 -15.54 20.45 10.11
CA LYS A 285 -16.55 20.64 11.15
C LYS A 285 -17.88 20.17 10.57
N HIS A 286 -18.29 18.94 10.81
CA HIS A 286 -19.67 18.57 10.51
C HIS A 286 -20.58 19.20 11.56
N SER A 287 -21.37 20.16 11.08
CA SER A 287 -22.66 20.54 11.64
C SER A 287 -23.44 19.30 12.08
N ASN A 288 -23.87 19.33 13.34
CA ASN A 288 -24.87 18.49 14.00
C ASN A 288 -25.74 17.63 13.07
N ASN A 289 -25.74 16.29 13.25
CA ASN A 289 -26.95 15.44 13.22
C ASN A 289 -26.70 13.94 13.47
N TYR A 290 -25.84 13.57 14.43
CA TYR A 290 -26.02 12.28 15.10
C TYR A 290 -26.86 12.51 16.36
N GLN A 291 -28.16 12.74 16.17
CA GLN A 291 -29.11 12.64 17.28
C GLN A 291 -29.04 11.22 17.82
N LYS A 292 -28.64 11.12 19.09
CA LYS A 292 -28.86 9.94 19.92
C LYS A 292 -30.37 9.64 19.91
N THR A 293 -30.79 8.61 19.19
CA THR A 293 -32.01 7.89 19.58
C THR A 293 -31.66 7.00 20.77
N THR A 294 -31.78 7.59 21.96
CA THR A 294 -32.10 6.87 23.19
C THR A 294 -33.46 6.21 23.00
N TYR A 295 -33.52 4.88 23.08
CA TYR A 295 -34.77 4.18 23.36
C TYR A 295 -34.77 3.83 24.84
N LEU A 296 -35.77 4.40 25.53
CA LEU A 296 -36.31 3.92 26.81
C LEU A 296 -37.01 2.57 26.58
#